data_AF-A0A3Q7NS24-F1
#
_entry.id   AF-A0A3Q7NS24-F1
#
_cell.length_a   1.000
_cell.length_b   1.000
_cell.length_c   1.000
_cell.angle_alpha   90.00
_cell.angle_beta   90.00
_cell.angle_gamma   90.00
#
_symmetry.space_group_name_H-M   'P 1'
#
loop_
_entity.id
_entity.type
_entity.pdbx_description
1 polymer ?
#
loop_
_entity_poly.entity_id
_entity_poly.type
_entity_poly.pdbx_seq_one_letter_code
_entity_poly.pdbx_strand_id
1 'polypeptide(L)'
;MEKRRALQRLSVKKQPCPALGRLGCVLQDANNFINLSFLLLFRAARLIKLLHQGYTIRILLWTFVQSFKALPYVCLLIAMLLFIYAIIGMQVFGNIALDDDTSINRHNTFRTFLQALLLLFRSAIAEAWHEIMPSCLSNQACDEHANVSECGSDFAYFDFISFIFLCSFL
;
A
#
# COMPACT_ATOMS: atom_id res chain seq x y z
N MET A 1 -53.55 -33.87 -2.95
CA MET A 1 -52.11 -34.16 -2.75
C MET A 1 -51.29 -34.18 -4.05
N GLU A 2 -51.73 -33.62 -5.18
CA GLU A 2 -50.93 -33.78 -6.43
C GLU A 2 -50.79 -32.54 -7.34
N LYS A 3 -51.56 -31.46 -7.15
CA LYS A 3 -51.55 -30.32 -8.09
C LYS A 3 -50.74 -29.08 -7.67
N ARG A 4 -50.22 -29.03 -6.44
CA ARG A 4 -49.35 -27.92 -5.97
C ARG A 4 -47.85 -28.22 -6.00
N ARG A 5 -47.44 -29.47 -6.25
CA ARG A 5 -46.01 -29.86 -6.39
C ARG A 5 -45.44 -29.63 -7.79
N ALA A 6 -46.27 -29.26 -8.77
CA ALA A 6 -45.85 -29.02 -10.15
C ALA A 6 -45.34 -27.58 -10.42
N LEU A 7 -45.58 -26.61 -9.52
CA LEU A 7 -45.22 -25.19 -9.74
C LEU A 7 -43.90 -24.75 -9.10
N GLN A 8 -43.20 -25.63 -8.37
CA GLN A 8 -41.85 -25.35 -7.86
C GLN A 8 -40.72 -25.86 -8.79
N ARG A 9 -41.06 -26.53 -9.90
CA ARG A 9 -40.09 -26.98 -10.92
C ARG A 9 -39.91 -26.02 -12.10
N LEU A 10 -40.41 -24.78 -12.03
CA LEU A 10 -40.32 -23.80 -13.12
C LEU A 10 -39.23 -22.71 -12.94
N SER A 11 -38.40 -22.76 -11.89
CA SER A 11 -37.21 -21.88 -11.80
C SER A 11 -35.95 -22.50 -12.41
N VAL A 12 -36.08 -23.59 -13.17
CA VAL A 12 -35.07 -24.11 -14.10
C VAL A 12 -35.59 -23.84 -15.51
N LYS A 13 -35.60 -22.56 -15.92
CA LYS A 13 -35.87 -22.20 -17.32
C LYS A 13 -34.63 -21.56 -17.94
N LYS A 14 -33.96 -22.39 -18.73
CA LYS A 14 -32.89 -22.06 -19.64
C LYS A 14 -33.43 -21.19 -20.80
N GLN A 15 -32.64 -20.19 -21.19
CA GLN A 15 -32.58 -19.44 -22.46
C GLN A 15 -33.64 -18.32 -22.71
N PRO A 16 -33.34 -17.20 -23.45
CA PRO A 16 -32.14 -16.88 -24.26
C PRO A 16 -31.57 -15.44 -24.09
N CYS A 17 -30.26 -15.24 -24.37
CA CYS A 17 -29.78 -13.89 -24.74
C CYS A 17 -29.90 -13.74 -26.27
N PRO A 18 -30.76 -12.84 -26.78
CA PRO A 18 -30.89 -12.55 -28.20
C PRO A 18 -29.81 -11.57 -28.64
N ALA A 19 -29.53 -11.56 -29.94
CA ALA A 19 -28.60 -10.65 -30.59
C ALA A 19 -28.99 -9.17 -30.38
N LEU A 20 -28.32 -8.46 -29.45
CA LEU A 20 -28.25 -6.99 -29.46
C LEU A 20 -27.04 -6.48 -28.65
N GLY A 21 -26.00 -6.03 -29.37
CA GLY A 21 -25.01 -5.07 -28.86
C GLY A 21 -23.84 -5.64 -28.05
N ARG A 22 -22.62 -5.35 -28.52
CA ARG A 22 -21.32 -5.66 -27.88
C ARG A 22 -21.12 -5.11 -26.45
N LEU A 23 -22.08 -4.37 -25.88
CA LEU A 23 -21.96 -3.75 -24.56
C LEU A 23 -22.52 -4.61 -23.41
N GLY A 24 -23.47 -5.53 -23.67
CA GLY A 24 -24.12 -6.31 -22.60
C GLY A 24 -23.26 -7.40 -21.96
N CYS A 25 -22.31 -7.97 -22.71
CA CYS A 25 -21.38 -8.99 -22.19
C CYS A 25 -20.24 -8.42 -21.34
N VAL A 26 -19.96 -7.12 -21.42
CA VAL A 26 -18.85 -6.48 -20.68
C VAL A 26 -19.16 -6.37 -19.18
N LEU A 27 -20.45 -6.35 -18.79
CA LEU A 27 -20.86 -6.18 -17.40
C LEU A 27 -20.82 -7.47 -16.56
N GLN A 28 -20.84 -8.67 -17.19
CA GLN A 28 -20.60 -9.95 -16.48
C GLN A 28 -19.09 -10.19 -16.23
N ASP A 29 -18.27 -9.32 -16.80
CA ASP A 29 -16.84 -9.53 -16.93
C ASP A 29 -16.06 -8.82 -15.81
N ALA A 30 -16.66 -7.92 -15.03
CA ALA A 30 -15.98 -7.18 -13.94
C ALA A 30 -15.41 -8.07 -12.82
N ASN A 31 -16.12 -9.13 -12.43
CA ASN A 31 -15.63 -10.09 -11.41
C ASN A 31 -14.65 -11.13 -11.98
N ASN A 32 -14.69 -11.35 -13.30
CA ASN A 32 -13.75 -12.21 -14.02
C ASN A 32 -12.49 -11.44 -14.47
N PHE A 33 -12.57 -10.11 -14.64
CA PHE A 33 -11.46 -9.24 -15.04
C PHE A 33 -10.36 -9.18 -13.97
N ILE A 34 -10.70 -9.15 -12.68
CA ILE A 34 -9.68 -9.19 -11.61
C ILE A 34 -8.96 -10.54 -11.58
N ASN A 35 -9.69 -11.65 -11.77
CA ASN A 35 -9.12 -12.99 -11.86
C ASN A 35 -8.29 -13.17 -13.15
N LEU A 36 -8.75 -12.65 -14.29
CA LEU A 36 -8.02 -12.67 -15.55
C LEU A 36 -6.72 -11.84 -15.45
N SER A 37 -6.77 -10.60 -14.94
CA SER A 37 -5.58 -9.76 -14.75
C SER A 37 -4.52 -10.43 -13.88
N PHE A 38 -4.93 -11.08 -12.79
CA PHE A 38 -4.00 -11.86 -11.95
C PHE A 38 -3.46 -13.11 -12.66
N LEU A 39 -4.29 -13.82 -13.44
CA LEU A 39 -3.88 -14.96 -14.27
C LEU A 39 -2.95 -14.56 -15.45
N LEU A 40 -3.05 -13.33 -15.93
CA LEU A 40 -2.11 -12.75 -16.90
C LEU A 40 -0.73 -12.49 -16.26
N LEU A 41 -0.66 -12.13 -14.97
CA LEU A 41 0.62 -12.03 -14.23
C LEU A 41 1.30 -13.41 -14.11
N PHE A 42 0.53 -14.49 -13.91
CA PHE A 42 1.09 -15.85 -13.97
C PHE A 42 1.61 -16.24 -15.35
N ARG A 43 1.04 -15.71 -16.45
CA ARG A 43 1.64 -15.88 -17.78
C ARG A 43 2.99 -15.19 -17.89
N ALA A 44 3.16 -14.00 -17.30
CA ALA A 44 4.45 -13.32 -17.22
C ALA A 44 5.49 -14.10 -16.40
N ALA A 45 5.07 -14.95 -15.45
CA ALA A 45 5.99 -15.85 -14.73
C ALA A 45 6.71 -16.87 -15.65
N ARG A 46 6.20 -17.12 -16.87
CA ARG A 46 6.94 -17.91 -17.88
C ARG A 46 8.25 -17.22 -18.30
N LEU A 47 8.32 -15.87 -18.29
CA LEU A 47 9.57 -15.14 -18.56
C LEU A 47 10.61 -15.39 -17.46
N ILE A 48 10.20 -15.51 -16.19
CA ILE A 48 11.10 -15.83 -15.07
C ILE A 48 11.78 -17.19 -15.29
N LYS A 49 11.06 -18.14 -15.92
CA LYS A 49 11.60 -19.46 -16.26
C LYS A 49 12.74 -19.41 -17.30
N LEU A 50 12.72 -18.43 -18.22
CA LEU A 50 13.81 -18.20 -19.20
C LEU A 50 15.05 -17.61 -18.52
N LEU A 51 14.87 -16.72 -17.54
CA LEU A 51 15.97 -16.11 -16.77
C LEU A 51 16.75 -17.13 -15.94
N HIS A 52 16.08 -18.20 -15.47
CA HIS A 52 16.69 -19.24 -14.66
C HIS A 52 17.44 -20.32 -15.47
N GLN A 53 17.46 -20.21 -16.80
CA GLN A 53 18.07 -21.17 -17.72
C GLN A 53 19.58 -20.96 -17.91
N GLY A 54 20.10 -19.76 -17.63
CA GLY A 54 21.53 -19.45 -17.67
C GLY A 54 22.26 -19.90 -16.41
N TYR A 55 23.37 -20.64 -16.56
CA TYR A 55 24.22 -21.11 -15.46
C TYR A 55 24.69 -19.96 -14.55
N THR A 56 25.11 -18.83 -15.14
CA THR A 56 25.56 -17.63 -14.43
C THR A 56 24.44 -16.96 -13.61
N ILE A 57 23.25 -16.81 -14.19
CA ILE A 57 22.11 -16.18 -13.50
C ILE A 57 21.65 -17.05 -12.33
N ARG A 58 21.67 -18.37 -12.48
CA ARG A 58 21.33 -19.30 -11.39
C ARG A 58 22.29 -19.20 -10.21
N ILE A 59 23.59 -19.01 -10.46
CA ILE A 59 24.58 -18.77 -9.41
C ILE A 59 24.30 -17.44 -8.71
N LEU A 60 24.05 -16.37 -9.47
CA LEU A 60 23.70 -15.04 -8.93
C LEU A 60 22.41 -15.06 -8.08
N LEU A 61 21.39 -15.78 -8.53
CA LEU A 61 20.13 -15.91 -7.80
C LEU A 61 20.30 -16.76 -6.54
N TRP A 62 21.13 -17.81 -6.61
CA TRP A 62 21.49 -18.63 -5.45
C TRP A 62 22.29 -17.85 -4.40
N THR A 63 23.25 -17.02 -4.81
CA THR A 63 24.00 -16.15 -3.89
C THR A 63 23.11 -15.05 -3.32
N PHE A 64 22.19 -14.47 -4.11
CA PHE A 64 21.19 -13.53 -3.62
C PHE A 64 20.26 -14.16 -2.58
N VAL A 65 19.80 -15.40 -2.81
CA VAL A 65 18.95 -16.11 -1.85
C VAL A 65 19.69 -16.41 -0.55
N GLN A 66 20.99 -16.68 -0.61
CA GLN A 66 21.83 -16.85 0.58
C GLN A 66 21.88 -15.55 1.41
N SER A 67 21.93 -14.39 0.78
CA SER A 67 21.91 -13.09 1.48
C SER A 67 20.61 -12.85 2.27
N PHE A 68 19.48 -13.44 1.87
CA PHE A 68 18.24 -13.37 2.66
C PHE A 68 18.33 -14.01 4.05
N LYS A 69 19.38 -14.78 4.36
CA LYS A 69 19.58 -15.31 5.72
C LYS A 69 20.14 -14.27 6.68
N ALA A 70 20.87 -13.28 6.17
CA ALA A 70 21.46 -12.19 6.95
C ALA A 70 20.56 -10.94 6.99
N LEU A 71 19.81 -10.67 5.91
CA LEU A 71 18.88 -9.55 5.81
C LEU A 71 17.79 -9.46 6.90
N PRO A 72 17.19 -10.55 7.45
CA PRO A 72 16.11 -10.41 8.43
C PRO A 72 16.55 -9.70 9.71
N TYR A 73 17.80 -9.87 10.13
CA TYR A 73 18.30 -9.19 11.33
C TYR A 73 18.32 -7.66 11.13
N VAL A 74 18.80 -7.20 9.97
CA VAL A 74 18.81 -5.78 9.61
C VAL A 74 17.39 -5.24 9.40
N CYS A 75 16.54 -5.99 8.70
CA CYS A 75 15.13 -5.62 8.53
C CYS A 75 14.39 -5.50 9.86
N LEU A 76 14.67 -6.35 10.86
CA LEU A 76 14.07 -6.24 12.19
C LEU A 76 14.54 -4.98 12.92
N LEU A 77 15.82 -4.59 12.77
CA LEU A 77 16.32 -3.33 13.33
C LEU A 77 15.67 -2.12 12.68
N ILE A 78 15.56 -2.10 11.35
CA ILE A 78 14.86 -1.04 10.60
C ILE A 78 13.38 -1.00 11.00
N ALA A 79 12.71 -2.15 11.12
CA ALA A 79 11.32 -2.22 11.54
C ALA A 79 11.10 -1.70 12.97
N MET A 80 12.03 -1.99 13.88
CA MET A 80 12.01 -1.45 15.24
C MET A 80 12.18 0.07 15.26
N LEU A 81 13.10 0.60 14.43
CA LEU A 81 13.30 2.04 14.26
C LEU A 81 12.01 2.70 13.74
N LEU A 82 11.45 2.17 12.64
CA LEU A 82 10.20 2.64 12.05
C LEU A 82 9.05 2.61 13.06
N PHE A 83 8.98 1.60 13.93
CA PHE A 83 7.94 1.51 14.96
C PHE A 83 8.02 2.67 15.95
N ILE A 84 9.21 2.97 16.48
CA ILE A 84 9.41 4.05 17.46
C ILE A 84 9.04 5.41 16.83
N TYR A 85 9.56 5.69 15.63
CA TYR A 85 9.29 6.93 14.92
C TYR A 85 7.83 7.05 14.47
N ALA A 86 7.14 5.95 14.13
CA ALA A 86 5.72 5.99 13.79
C ALA A 86 4.85 6.40 14.99
N ILE A 87 5.19 5.93 16.19
CA ILE A 87 4.49 6.34 17.41
C ILE A 87 4.78 7.81 17.72
N ILE A 88 6.04 8.26 17.62
CA ILE A 88 6.38 9.67 17.84
C ILE A 88 5.63 10.56 16.84
N GLY A 89 5.69 10.24 15.54
CA GLY A 89 5.02 11.00 14.49
C GLY A 89 3.50 11.05 14.64
N MET A 90 2.86 9.96 15.07
CA MET A 90 1.41 9.97 15.37
C MET A 90 1.08 10.93 16.52
N GLN A 91 1.88 10.93 17.58
CA GLN A 91 1.61 11.78 18.74
C GLN A 91 1.83 13.26 18.46
N VAL A 92 2.83 13.60 17.64
CA VAL A 92 3.18 15.00 17.35
C VAL A 92 2.41 15.56 16.15
N PHE A 93 2.24 14.77 15.08
CA PHE A 93 1.69 15.21 13.79
C PHE A 93 0.30 14.64 13.47
N GLY A 94 -0.30 13.84 14.37
CA GLY A 94 -1.59 13.18 14.13
C GLY A 94 -2.79 14.13 13.95
N ASN A 95 -2.68 15.38 14.42
CA ASN A 95 -3.77 16.37 14.40
C ASN A 95 -3.73 17.32 13.19
N ILE A 96 -2.75 17.17 12.29
CA ILE A 96 -2.63 18.02 11.09
C ILE A 96 -3.80 17.75 10.13
N ALA A 97 -4.33 18.81 9.54
CA ALA A 97 -5.38 18.74 8.53
C ALA A 97 -4.89 17.99 7.27
N LEU A 98 -5.81 17.30 6.61
CA LEU A 98 -5.53 16.63 5.36
C LEU A 98 -5.91 17.58 4.23
N ASP A 99 -4.95 17.95 3.40
CA ASP A 99 -5.19 18.83 2.25
C ASP A 99 -4.56 18.22 1.00
N ASP A 100 -5.36 18.00 -0.04
CA ASP A 100 -4.94 17.30 -1.25
C ASP A 100 -3.88 18.07 -2.06
N ASP A 101 -3.74 19.39 -1.82
CA ASP A 101 -2.73 20.26 -2.45
C ASP A 101 -1.39 20.25 -1.69
N THR A 102 -1.32 19.65 -0.50
CA THR A 102 -0.10 19.56 0.29
C THR A 102 0.59 18.20 0.12
N SER A 103 1.67 17.95 0.85
CA SER A 103 2.27 16.60 0.91
C SER A 103 1.57 15.69 1.95
N ILE A 104 0.66 16.26 2.76
CA ILE A 104 -0.12 15.56 3.80
C ILE A 104 -1.55 15.34 3.29
N ASN A 105 -1.71 14.25 2.54
CA ASN A 105 -2.98 13.90 1.89
C ASN A 105 -3.64 12.70 2.58
N ARG A 106 -4.85 12.36 2.11
CA ARG A 106 -5.58 11.12 2.50
C ARG A 106 -4.73 9.85 2.47
N HIS A 107 -3.75 9.80 1.57
CA HIS A 107 -2.84 8.66 1.38
C HIS A 107 -1.55 8.76 2.19
N ASN A 108 -1.18 9.96 2.65
CA ASN A 108 0.10 10.25 3.29
C ASN A 108 -0.17 11.00 4.61
N THR A 109 -0.50 10.25 5.66
CA THR A 109 -0.96 10.83 6.93
C THR A 109 -0.40 10.11 8.15
N PHE A 110 -0.27 10.84 9.26
CA PHE A 110 0.17 10.34 10.56
C PHE A 110 -0.97 9.95 11.51
N ARG A 111 -2.23 9.98 11.05
CA ARG A 111 -3.40 9.70 11.90
C ARG A 111 -3.47 8.27 12.40
N THR A 112 -3.07 7.30 11.58
CA THR A 112 -3.10 5.88 11.93
C THR A 112 -1.71 5.27 11.88
N PHE A 113 -1.49 4.23 12.67
CA PHE A 113 -0.18 3.62 12.83
C PHE A 113 0.36 3.10 11.49
N LEU A 114 -0.48 2.40 10.72
CA LEU A 114 -0.07 1.84 9.44
C LEU A 114 0.23 2.92 8.39
N GLN A 115 -0.54 4.01 8.37
CA GLN A 115 -0.28 5.12 7.45
C GLN A 115 1.01 5.86 7.81
N ALA A 116 1.23 6.13 9.10
CA ALA A 116 2.48 6.70 9.60
C ALA A 116 3.68 5.81 9.26
N LEU A 117 3.53 4.49 9.44
CA LEU A 117 4.56 3.51 9.09
C LEU A 117 4.89 3.53 7.59
N LEU A 118 3.87 3.58 6.72
CA LEU A 118 4.06 3.64 5.27
C LEU A 118 4.69 4.96 4.81
N LEU A 119 4.33 6.08 5.44
CA LEU A 119 4.93 7.40 5.19
C LEU A 119 6.42 7.41 5.60
N LEU A 120 6.74 6.85 6.77
CA LEU A 120 8.12 6.72 7.23
C LEU A 120 8.92 5.74 6.38
N PHE A 121 8.30 4.65 5.92
CA PHE A 121 8.91 3.72 4.98
C PHE A 121 9.21 4.39 3.64
N ARG A 122 8.28 5.19 3.11
CA ARG A 122 8.51 6.03 1.93
C ARG A 122 9.67 6.99 2.14
N SER A 123 9.73 7.61 3.32
CA SER A 123 10.81 8.51 3.71
C SER A 123 12.16 7.78 3.85
N ALA A 124 12.17 6.52 4.31
CA ALA A 124 13.37 5.67 4.41
C ALA A 124 13.98 5.33 3.05
N ILE A 125 13.15 5.24 1.99
CA ILE A 125 13.61 5.08 0.60
C ILE A 125 14.15 6.42 0.04
N ALA A 126 14.18 7.47 0.86
CA ALA A 126 14.53 8.84 0.51
C ALA A 126 13.62 9.45 -0.57
N GLU A 127 12.37 8.99 -0.67
CA GLU A 127 11.37 9.60 -1.56
C GLU A 127 10.53 10.64 -0.82
N ALA A 128 10.43 11.84 -1.39
CA ALA A 128 9.50 12.91 -1.00
C ALA A 128 9.59 13.42 0.46
N TRP A 129 10.48 12.90 1.31
CA TRP A 129 10.64 13.34 2.70
C TRP A 129 10.94 14.84 2.83
N HIS A 130 11.66 15.42 1.85
CA HIS A 130 11.93 16.86 1.79
C HIS A 130 10.66 17.71 1.61
N GLU A 131 9.60 17.15 1.02
CA GLU A 131 8.30 17.82 0.86
C GLU A 131 7.37 17.53 2.05
N ILE A 132 7.51 16.38 2.70
CA ILE A 132 6.71 15.97 3.86
C ILE A 132 7.13 16.71 5.13
N MET A 133 8.44 16.84 5.35
CA MET A 133 9.01 17.52 6.51
C MET A 133 8.52 18.97 6.68
N PRO A 134 8.57 19.86 5.67
CA PRO A 134 8.09 21.24 5.82
C PRO A 134 6.59 21.32 6.08
N SER A 135 5.81 20.36 5.56
CA SER A 135 4.36 20.28 5.83
C SER A 135 4.02 19.77 7.24
N CYS A 136 5.01 19.38 8.04
CA CYS A 136 4.85 19.01 9.44
C CYS A 136 5.34 20.10 10.43
N LEU A 137 5.82 21.24 9.93
CA LEU A 137 6.34 22.35 10.74
C LEU A 137 5.24 23.09 11.50
N SER A 138 5.62 24.03 12.37
CA SER A 138 4.67 24.91 13.04
C SER A 138 3.79 25.70 12.04
N ASN A 139 2.62 26.15 12.49
CA ASN A 139 1.62 26.92 11.73
C ASN A 139 0.88 26.14 10.63
N GLN A 140 0.75 24.81 10.75
CA GLN A 140 -0.08 24.03 9.85
C GLN A 140 -1.55 24.07 10.26
N ALA A 141 -2.44 23.93 9.28
CA ALA A 141 -3.87 23.84 9.55
C ALA A 141 -4.17 22.61 10.41
N CYS A 142 -4.93 22.80 11.48
CA CYS A 142 -5.41 21.72 12.32
C CYS A 142 -6.65 21.07 11.73
N ASP A 143 -6.81 19.77 11.96
CA ASP A 143 -8.07 19.08 11.67
C ASP A 143 -9.23 19.69 12.46
N GLU A 144 -10.41 19.83 11.83
CA GLU A 144 -11.59 20.45 12.47
C GLU A 144 -12.08 19.67 13.71
N HIS A 145 -11.75 18.37 13.78
CA HIS A 145 -12.10 17.50 14.90
C HIS A 145 -11.11 17.58 16.06
N ALA A 146 -9.95 18.22 15.85
CA ALA A 146 -8.92 18.36 16.86
C ALA A 146 -9.16 19.65 17.66
N ASN A 147 -9.37 19.53 18.97
CA ASN A 147 -9.58 20.69 19.86
C ASN A 147 -8.24 21.36 20.23
N VAL A 148 -7.42 21.66 19.23
CA VAL A 148 -6.09 22.27 19.36
C VAL A 148 -5.98 23.45 18.40
N SER A 149 -5.36 24.53 18.85
CA SER A 149 -5.25 25.77 18.08
C SER A 149 -4.00 25.83 17.20
N GLU A 150 -2.98 25.05 17.52
CA GLU A 150 -1.71 25.01 16.80
C GLU A 150 -1.37 23.56 16.44
N CYS A 151 -1.09 23.32 15.16
CA CYS A 151 -0.71 22.01 14.65
C CYS A 151 0.63 22.09 13.92
N GLY A 152 1.34 20.96 13.98
CA GLY A 152 2.72 20.86 13.54
C GLY A 152 3.70 21.44 14.55
N SER A 153 4.98 21.09 14.38
CA SER A 153 6.03 21.44 15.34
C SER A 153 7.37 21.55 14.65
N ASP A 154 8.20 22.51 15.07
CA ASP A 154 9.58 22.64 14.61
C ASP A 154 10.45 21.42 15.00
N PHE A 155 9.95 20.60 15.95
CA PHE A 155 10.52 19.29 16.25
C PHE A 155 10.57 18.36 15.02
N ALA A 156 9.73 18.60 14.00
CA ALA A 156 9.75 17.83 12.74
C ALA A 156 11.13 17.80 12.07
N TYR A 157 11.89 18.90 12.10
CA TYR A 157 13.25 18.90 11.55
C TYR A 157 14.13 17.87 12.25
N PHE A 158 14.07 17.82 13.58
CA PHE A 158 14.87 16.88 14.35
C PHE A 158 14.42 15.44 14.10
N ASP A 159 13.11 15.19 14.11
CA ASP A 159 12.54 13.85 13.90
C ASP A 159 12.93 13.28 12.53
N PHE A 160 12.66 14.01 11.44
CA PHE A 160 12.95 13.55 10.08
C PHE A 160 14.46 13.45 9.79
N ILE A 161 15.27 14.45 10.15
CA ILE A 161 16.70 14.43 9.86
C ILE A 161 17.41 13.34 10.67
N SER A 162 17.06 13.17 11.95
CA SER A 162 17.61 12.08 12.77
C SER A 162 17.19 10.70 12.23
N PHE A 163 15.92 10.56 11.81
CA PHE A 163 15.40 9.33 11.22
C PHE A 163 16.16 8.95 9.94
N ILE A 164 16.31 9.87 8.99
CA ILE A 164 17.02 9.62 7.73
C ILE A 164 18.48 9.25 7.99
N PHE A 165 19.14 9.94 8.92
CA PHE A 165 20.51 9.61 9.30
C PHE A 165 20.62 8.20 9.89
N LEU A 166 19.77 7.85 10.86
CA LEU A 166 19.77 6.52 11.47
C LEU A 166 19.42 5.43 10.46
N CYS A 167 18.43 5.65 9.61
CA CYS A 167 18.02 4.69 8.58
C CYS A 167 19.08 4.51 7.49
N SER A 168 19.91 5.51 7.23
CA SER A 168 21.03 5.38 6.28
C SER A 168 22.22 4.63 6.88
N PHE A 169 22.33 4.63 8.22
CA PHE A 169 23.37 3.92 8.95
C PHE A 169 23.03 2.44 9.19
N LEU A 170 21.75 2.13 9.42
CA LEU A 170 21.22 0.77 9.57
C LEU A 170 21.13 0.02 8.23
#